data_AF-A0A1R1RYM4-F1
#
_entry.id   AF-A0A1R1RYM4-F1
#
_cell.length_a   1.000
_cell.length_b   1.000
_cell.length_c   1.000
_cell.angle_alpha   90.00
_cell.angle_beta   90.00
_cell.angle_gamma   90.00
#
_symmetry.space_group_name_H-M   'P 1'
#
loop_
_entity.id
_entity.type
_entity.pdbx_description
1 polymer ?
#
loop_
_entity_poly.entity_id
_entity_poly.type
_entity_poly.pdbx_seq_one_letter_code
_entity_poly.pdbx_strand_id
1 'polypeptide(L)'
;MNDTSKRNISQIQNEYKEQMERKQQHLKRKRRGLYRRLTVFGAVALLSAIVMVSSLWSQTSDISAKEEKKQELLKKLDQLEAKKSNLKDEIVKLKDEDYVAELARKDYYLSKEGEIIFKFDEKSK
;
A
#
# COMPACT_ATOMS: atom_id res chain seq x y z
N MET A 1 -79.15 2.38 28.82
CA MET A 1 -79.12 0.91 28.88
C MET A 1 -78.16 0.40 27.83
N ASN A 2 -77.13 -0.44 28.05
CA ASN A 2 -76.72 -1.24 29.20
C ASN A 2 -75.19 -1.39 29.16
N ASP A 3 -74.55 -1.19 30.32
CA ASP A 3 -73.13 -1.40 30.56
C ASP A 3 -72.91 -2.91 30.82
N THR A 4 -72.13 -3.58 29.96
CA THR A 4 -71.90 -5.03 30.07
C THR A 4 -70.73 -5.30 31.00
N SER A 5 -71.06 -5.48 32.28
CA SER A 5 -70.15 -5.87 33.35
C SER A 5 -69.22 -7.03 32.93
N LYS A 6 -67.92 -6.74 32.80
CA LYS A 6 -66.87 -7.74 32.64
C LYS A 6 -66.83 -8.61 33.89
N ARG A 7 -67.28 -9.86 33.75
CA ARG A 7 -67.13 -10.90 34.77
C ARG A 7 -65.64 -11.16 34.99
N ASN A 8 -65.13 -10.81 36.18
CA ASN A 8 -63.80 -11.18 36.65
C ASN A 8 -63.78 -12.67 36.95
N ILE A 9 -63.40 -13.48 35.97
CA ILE A 9 -63.20 -14.92 36.14
C ILE A 9 -61.79 -15.12 36.70
N SER A 10 -61.70 -15.58 37.94
CA SER A 10 -60.46 -15.97 38.61
C SER A 10 -59.81 -17.10 37.81
N GLN A 11 -58.59 -16.89 37.30
CA GLN A 11 -57.84 -17.96 36.66
C GLN A 11 -57.59 -19.08 37.67
N ILE A 12 -57.92 -20.32 37.31
CA ILE A 12 -57.61 -21.49 38.15
C ILE A 12 -56.09 -21.52 38.34
N GLN A 13 -55.65 -21.31 39.59
CA GLN A 13 -54.25 -21.47 39.99
C GLN A 13 -53.91 -22.95 39.88
N ASN A 14 -53.30 -23.32 38.76
CA ASN A 14 -52.97 -24.70 38.47
C ASN A 14 -51.46 -24.86 38.57
N GLU A 15 -50.99 -25.74 39.46
CA GLU A 15 -49.56 -25.99 39.67
C GLU A 15 -48.84 -26.33 38.36
N TYR A 16 -49.52 -27.02 37.44
CA TYR A 16 -48.99 -27.33 36.12
C TYR A 16 -48.68 -26.08 35.27
N LYS A 17 -49.55 -25.06 35.34
CA LYS A 17 -49.35 -23.79 34.62
C LYS A 17 -48.14 -23.05 35.19
N GLU A 18 -48.01 -22.98 36.51
CA GLU A 18 -46.86 -22.36 37.16
C GLU A 18 -45.55 -23.10 36.87
N GLN A 19 -45.56 -24.44 36.82
CA GLN A 19 -44.39 -25.22 36.45
C GLN A 19 -43.95 -24.95 35.00
N MET A 20 -44.90 -24.85 34.07
CA MET A 20 -44.62 -24.52 32.67
C MET A 20 -44.09 -23.09 32.52
N GLU A 21 -44.66 -22.11 33.22
CA GLU A 21 -44.17 -20.74 33.23
C GLU A 21 -42.76 -20.65 33.82
N ARG A 22 -42.47 -21.36 34.92
CA ARG A 22 -41.13 -21.46 35.49
C ARG A 22 -40.14 -22.05 34.48
N LYS A 23 -40.46 -23.17 33.83
CA LYS A 23 -39.62 -23.77 32.77
C LYS A 23 -39.36 -22.80 31.62
N GLN A 24 -40.38 -22.09 31.13
CA GLN A 24 -40.22 -21.09 30.08
C GLN A 24 -39.35 -19.90 30.53
N GLN A 25 -39.50 -19.43 31.77
CA GLN A 25 -38.65 -18.38 32.33
C GLN A 25 -37.19 -18.83 32.44
N HIS A 26 -36.92 -20.07 32.85
CA HIS A 26 -35.57 -20.63 32.88
C HIS A 26 -34.94 -20.70 31.48
N LEU A 27 -35.68 -21.16 30.48
CA LEU A 27 -35.20 -21.18 29.08
C LEU A 27 -34.94 -19.77 28.55
N LYS A 28 -35.82 -18.80 28.83
CA LYS A 28 -35.62 -17.38 28.46
C LYS A 28 -34.38 -16.79 29.14
N ARG A 29 -34.14 -17.08 30.42
CA ARG A 29 -32.92 -16.65 31.15
C ARG A 29 -31.66 -17.24 30.53
N LYS A 30 -31.65 -18.54 30.18
CA LYS A 30 -30.53 -19.18 29.47
C LYS A 30 -30.26 -18.54 28.11
N ARG A 31 -31.31 -18.31 27.31
CA ARG A 31 -31.19 -17.64 25.99
C ARG A 31 -30.67 -16.21 26.11
N ARG A 32 -31.14 -15.42 27.08
CA ARG A 32 -30.65 -14.05 27.32
C ARG A 32 -29.14 -14.02 27.59
N GLY A 33 -28.63 -14.96 28.39
CA GLY A 33 -27.20 -15.09 28.64
C GLY A 33 -26.41 -15.43 27.37
N LEU A 34 -26.93 -16.34 26.54
CA LEU A 34 -26.33 -16.70 25.26
C LEU A 34 -26.27 -15.51 24.30
N TYR A 35 -27.38 -14.81 24.09
CA TYR A 35 -27.43 -13.62 23.22
C TYR A 35 -26.52 -12.51 23.73
N ARG A 36 -26.42 -12.28 25.05
CA ARG A 36 -25.50 -11.27 25.61
C ARG A 36 -24.04 -11.61 25.34
N ARG A 37 -23.66 -12.89 25.38
CA ARG A 37 -22.31 -13.34 25.00
C ARG A 37 -22.07 -13.18 23.50
N LEU A 38 -23.07 -13.56 22.69
CA LEU A 38 -22.99 -13.47 21.23
C LEU A 38 -22.91 -12.02 20.73
N THR A 39 -23.62 -11.08 21.37
CA THR A 39 -23.59 -9.66 21.02
C THR A 39 -22.23 -9.04 21.33
N VAL A 40 -21.61 -9.41 22.45
CA VAL A 40 -20.25 -8.95 22.78
C VAL A 40 -19.24 -9.51 21.77
N PHE A 41 -19.33 -10.81 21.47
CA PHE A 41 -18.44 -11.43 20.49
C PHE A 41 -18.63 -10.86 19.09
N GLY A 42 -19.88 -10.62 18.68
CA GLY A 42 -20.23 -9.98 17.41
C GLY A 42 -19.74 -8.54 17.33
N ALA A 43 -19.82 -7.76 18.42
CA ALA A 43 -19.28 -6.41 18.47
C ALA A 43 -17.75 -6.40 18.30
N VAL A 44 -17.04 -7.31 18.98
CA VAL A 44 -15.58 -7.48 18.82
C VAL A 44 -15.23 -7.90 17.39
N ALA A 45 -15.96 -8.86 16.83
CA ALA A 45 -15.77 -9.31 15.45
C ALA A 45 -15.98 -8.17 14.45
N LEU A 46 -17.04 -7.37 14.61
CA LEU A 46 -17.30 -6.19 13.77
C LEU A 46 -16.19 -5.14 13.88
N LEU A 47 -15.73 -4.83 15.09
CA LEU A 47 -14.61 -3.90 15.29
C LEU A 47 -13.34 -4.42 14.60
N SER A 48 -13.04 -5.71 14.74
CA SER A 48 -11.88 -6.33 14.09
C SER A 48 -11.99 -6.31 12.56
N ALA A 49 -13.20 -6.52 12.03
CA ALA A 49 -13.46 -6.46 10.59
C ALA A 49 -13.26 -5.03 10.04
N ILE A 50 -13.71 -4.00 10.76
CA ILE A 50 -13.51 -2.60 10.36
C ILE A 50 -12.01 -2.26 10.29
N VAL A 51 -11.23 -2.67 11.29
CA VAL A 51 -9.78 -2.46 11.30
C VAL A 51 -9.10 -3.21 10.16
N MET A 52 -9.52 -4.44 9.88
CA MET A 52 -8.95 -5.25 8.80
C MET A 52 -9.26 -4.66 7.42
N VAL A 53 -10.51 -4.25 7.18
CA VAL A 53 -10.93 -3.64 5.91
C VAL A 53 -10.22 -2.30 5.67
N SER A 54 -10.11 -1.46 6.70
CA SER A 54 -9.39 -0.17 6.57
C SER A 54 -7.90 -0.36 6.29
N SER A 55 -7.25 -1.33 6.94
CA SER A 55 -5.85 -1.67 6.66
C SER A 55 -5.65 -2.18 5.23
N LEU A 56 -6.56 -3.02 4.72
CA LEU A 56 -6.51 -3.50 3.34
C LEU A 56 -6.71 -2.38 2.33
N TRP A 57 -7.61 -1.44 2.59
CA TRP A 57 -7.84 -0.30 1.71
C TRP A 57 -6.63 0.63 1.63
N SER A 58 -5.97 0.88 2.77
CA SER A 58 -4.73 1.67 2.83
C SER A 58 -3.59 0.99 2.07
N GLN A 59 -3.48 -0.34 2.16
CA GLN A 59 -2.44 -1.09 1.46
C GLN A 59 -2.63 -1.07 -0.06
N THR A 60 -3.87 -1.18 -0.55
CA THR A 60 -4.16 -1.14 -1.99
C THR A 60 -3.81 0.20 -2.64
N SER A 61 -4.12 1.32 -1.98
CA SER A 61 -3.78 2.65 -2.53
C SER A 61 -2.27 2.87 -2.65
N ASP A 62 -1.47 2.19 -1.82
CA ASP A 62 -0.02 2.29 -1.87
C ASP A 62 0.60 1.44 -2.99
N ILE A 63 -0.10 0.44 -3.51
CA ILE A 63 0.47 -0.50 -4.49
C ILE A 63 0.75 0.22 -5.82
N SER A 64 -0.18 1.03 -6.34
CA SER A 64 0.02 1.76 -7.60
C SER A 64 1.18 2.76 -7.48
N ALA A 65 1.22 3.53 -6.39
CA ALA A 65 2.30 4.48 -6.13
C ALA A 65 3.67 3.78 -5.93
N LYS A 66 3.68 2.58 -5.32
CA LYS A 66 4.90 1.76 -5.20
C LYS A 66 5.33 1.19 -6.55
N GLU A 67 4.40 0.79 -7.40
CA GLU A 67 4.66 0.27 -8.75
C GLU A 67 5.27 1.35 -9.66
N GLU A 68 4.69 2.56 -9.66
CA GLU A 68 5.23 3.71 -10.40
C GLU A 68 6.64 4.07 -9.92
N LYS A 69 6.85 4.19 -8.60
CA LYS A 69 8.18 4.44 -8.04
C LYS A 69 9.18 3.34 -8.39
N LYS A 70 8.75 2.07 -8.41
CA LYS A 70 9.59 0.95 -8.82
C LYS A 70 10.01 1.10 -10.29
N GLN A 71 9.08 1.43 -11.18
CA GLN A 71 9.40 1.65 -12.59
C GLN A 71 10.35 2.84 -12.79
N GLU A 72 10.14 3.94 -12.06
CA GLU A 72 11.04 5.10 -12.11
C GLU A 72 12.46 4.74 -11.64
N LEU A 73 12.57 3.99 -10.54
CA LEU A 73 13.85 3.52 -10.00
C LEU A 73 14.56 2.57 -10.96
N LEU A 74 13.83 1.66 -11.63
CA LEU A 74 14.40 0.78 -12.64
C LEU A 74 14.96 1.59 -13.82
N LYS A 75 14.21 2.57 -14.34
CA LYS A 75 14.72 3.46 -15.40
C LYS A 75 15.97 4.22 -14.97
N LYS A 76 16.02 4.73 -13.74
CA LYS A 76 17.21 5.40 -13.20
C LYS A 76 18.40 4.45 -13.08
N LEU A 77 18.16 3.20 -12.69
CA LEU A 77 19.19 2.17 -12.60
C LEU A 77 19.78 1.91 -13.99
N ASP A 78 18.94 1.65 -14.99
CA ASP A 78 19.40 1.40 -16.37
C ASP A 78 20.22 2.57 -16.91
N GLN A 79 19.77 3.81 -16.67
CA GLN A 79 20.51 5.02 -17.08
C GLN A 79 21.87 5.13 -16.37
N LEU A 80 21.93 4.82 -15.08
CA LEU A 80 23.18 4.86 -14.31
C LEU A 80 24.14 3.74 -14.75
N GLU A 81 23.63 2.57 -15.09
CA GLU A 81 24.42 1.45 -15.58
C GLU A 81 25.01 1.74 -16.97
N ALA A 82 24.22 2.32 -17.87
CA ALA A 82 24.70 2.81 -19.16
C ALA A 82 25.79 3.87 -19.00
N LYS A 83 25.58 4.86 -18.12
CA LYS A 83 26.61 5.88 -17.80
C LYS A 83 27.88 5.24 -17.24
N LYS A 84 27.74 4.26 -16.35
CA LYS A 84 28.88 3.55 -15.77
C LYS A 84 29.65 2.78 -16.84
N SER A 85 28.98 2.15 -17.80
CA SER A 85 29.64 1.48 -18.94
C SER A 85 30.41 2.48 -19.79
N ASN A 86 29.77 3.58 -20.20
CA ASN A 86 30.42 4.61 -21.01
C ASN A 86 31.65 5.21 -20.31
N LEU A 87 31.54 5.50 -19.02
CA LEU A 87 32.66 6.01 -18.22
C LEU A 87 33.79 4.98 -18.09
N LYS A 88 33.48 3.68 -17.99
CA LYS A 88 34.51 2.63 -18.00
C LYS A 88 35.23 2.57 -19.35
N ASP A 89 34.48 2.66 -20.44
CA ASP A 89 35.08 2.66 -21.78
C ASP A 89 35.94 3.90 -21.99
N GLU A 90 35.51 5.06 -21.51
CA GLU A 90 36.29 6.29 -21.51
C GLU A 90 37.57 6.18 -20.68
N ILE A 91 37.50 5.57 -19.48
CA ILE A 91 38.69 5.28 -18.67
C ILE A 91 39.67 4.38 -19.41
N VAL A 92 39.19 3.38 -20.14
CA VAL A 92 40.06 2.51 -20.95
C VAL A 92 40.71 3.29 -22.08
N LYS A 93 39.94 4.12 -22.80
CA LYS A 93 40.48 4.98 -23.87
C LYS A 93 41.49 5.99 -23.35
N LEU A 94 41.23 6.60 -22.19
CA LEU A 94 42.16 7.55 -21.55
C LEU A 94 43.47 6.91 -21.07
N LYS A 95 43.56 5.58 -20.99
CA LYS A 95 44.82 4.88 -20.73
C LYS A 95 45.67 4.67 -21.99
N ASP A 96 45.09 4.86 -23.17
CA ASP A 96 45.79 4.76 -24.44
C ASP A 96 46.47 6.10 -24.78
N GLU A 97 47.79 6.08 -24.92
CA GLU A 97 48.60 7.27 -25.21
C GLU A 97 48.22 7.92 -26.54
N ASP A 98 47.81 7.14 -27.55
CA ASP A 98 47.42 7.66 -28.86
C ASP A 98 46.10 8.45 -28.78
N TYR A 99 45.14 7.95 -27.99
CA TYR A 99 43.87 8.63 -27.74
C TYR A 99 44.07 9.93 -26.95
N VAL A 100 44.95 9.92 -25.94
CA VAL A 100 45.29 11.12 -25.17
C VAL A 100 46.01 12.16 -26.04
N ALA A 101 46.89 11.73 -26.94
CA ALA A 101 47.55 12.63 -27.88
C ALA A 101 46.56 13.24 -28.89
N GLU A 102 45.56 12.48 -29.36
CA GLU A 102 44.48 13.00 -30.21
C GLU A 102 43.61 14.02 -29.47
N LEU A 103 43.25 13.74 -28.21
CA LEU A 103 42.51 14.67 -27.36
C LEU A 103 43.32 15.96 -27.11
N ALA A 104 44.62 15.85 -26.83
CA ALA A 104 45.50 17.00 -26.65
C ALA A 104 45.63 17.85 -27.92
N ARG A 105 45.68 17.24 -29.10
CA ARG A 105 45.66 17.95 -30.39
C ARG A 105 44.34 18.67 -30.62
N LYS A 106 43.22 18.02 -30.33
CA LYS A 106 41.87 18.54 -30.61
C LYS A 106 41.45 19.64 -29.63
N ASP A 107 41.59 19.40 -28.33
CA ASP A 107 41.01 20.25 -27.29
C ASP A 107 42.03 21.26 -26.72
N TYR A 108 43.33 20.94 -26.80
CA TYR A 108 44.40 21.77 -26.25
C TYR A 108 45.36 22.32 -27.32
N TYR A 109 45.11 22.06 -28.60
CA TYR A 109 45.95 22.48 -29.72
C TYR A 109 47.44 22.11 -29.54
N LEU A 110 47.71 20.94 -28.95
CA LEU A 110 49.07 20.41 -28.81
C LEU A 110 49.53 19.81 -30.15
N SER A 111 50.77 20.03 -30.58
CA SER A 111 51.31 19.42 -31.81
C SER A 111 52.69 18.82 -31.56
N LYS A 112 53.04 17.75 -32.29
CA LYS A 112 54.38 17.14 -32.23
C LYS A 112 55.39 17.98 -33.03
N GLU A 113 56.69 17.76 -32.78
CA GLU A 113 57.75 18.42 -33.55
C GLU A 113 57.55 18.17 -35.06
N GLY A 114 57.38 19.26 -35.82
CA GLY A 114 57.12 19.24 -37.27
C GLY A 114 55.65 19.38 -37.69
N GLU A 115 54.69 19.38 -36.77
CA GLU A 115 53.26 19.60 -37.06
C GLU A 115 52.87 21.10 -36.96
N ILE A 116 52.10 21.62 -37.93
CA ILE A 116 51.62 23.02 -37.98
C ILE A 116 50.14 23.07 -37.61
N ILE A 117 49.77 23.89 -36.61
CA ILE A 117 48.38 24.05 -36.14
C ILE A 117 47.69 25.16 -36.93
N PHE A 118 46.58 24.83 -37.60
CA PHE A 118 45.71 25.81 -38.25
C PHE A 118 44.52 26.14 -37.35
N LYS A 119 44.45 27.38 -36.83
CA LYS A 119 43.25 27.90 -36.15
C LYS A 119 42.40 28.68 -37.15
N PHE A 120 41.20 28.19 -37.42
CA PHE A 120 40.21 28.94 -38.18
C PHE A 120 39.49 29.88 -37.22
N ASP A 121 39.62 31.19 -37.44
CA ASP A 121 38.90 32.20 -36.67
C ASP A 121 37.44 32.22 -37.18
N GLU A 122 36.47 31.90 -36.33
CA GLU A 122 35.05 31.83 -36.72
C GLU A 122 34.46 33.21 -37.15
N LYS A 123 35.24 34.29 -37.03
CA LYS A 123 34.88 35.65 -37.49
C LYS A 123 35.21 35.93 -38.95
N SER A 124 34.86 35.00 -39.83
CA SER A 124 34.81 35.24 -41.27
C SER A 124 33.43 34.88 -41.79
N LYS A 125 32.44 35.70 -41.43
CA LYS A 125 31.16 35.79 -42.13
C LYS A 125 30.69 37.24 -42.18
#